data_AF-A0A1F5VK53-F1
#
_entry.id   AF-A0A1F5VK53-F1
#
_cell.length_a   1.000
_cell.length_b   1.000
_cell.length_c   1.000
_cell.angle_alpha   90.00
_cell.angle_beta   90.00
_cell.angle_gamma   90.00
#
_symmetry.space_group_name_H-M   'P 1'
#
loop_
_entity.id
_entity.type
_entity.pdbx_description
1 polymer ?
#
loop_
_entity_poly.entity_id
_entity_poly.type
_entity_poly.pdbx_seq_one_letter_code
_entity_poly.pdbx_strand_id
1 'polypeptide(L)'
;MIKKTFFVIIIFIFFMLYGLVLDGEQSHSILQTITIQNTGQAWMKGIDIYEKNVGFPSWQDMYNAGFRFVFHKASQYRVDNAFNSSPEYRWSGMRDAGLIRGAYHFYKHNAGTVQEQAQRYIDVVQRLVPGDLGPVMDVEDETPGQNATYWISTMHTFLDAVETALGRTPIIYTSERYWKEYVGNNNEFSEYPLWVVHNTTENQPALPAGWNDWTFWQWHTENSKTPMPYPFKQKDKGIDLNWFNGTIWQLRGYADLGKIAHYNLGINHYLAYADIDGHILLSSFIDLERTSDLHHHTPNAPLSAGDPAMGSINNLLFIAYRAMHNSHIYLIILNTLTRANIPPALIDLTETTGGDSAASDPIVQINHSQTNIMYWGNNNHNYRIWLEGTWHIADLTGESGSPDSAGNPVSYITGDIIHTISRTGRDGHLRDIWFENNTWHTQNILTDSRNQNGNSAPPATYTPAIYQPYHISTTYQRITEPIRIVYRAVRGQIWEIERDTLAATNLSDASSGAPAAAGSPDAYFLNGIPHIIYRDSEGRIHELYKPASTWRHRELNLSALAASDPRVCIIENTPYILFIEPGGQIIRESGIGNGKWAVISGGQALTSSQLTANII
;
A
#
# COMPACT_ATOMS: atom_id res chain seq x y z
N MET A 1 -48.01 -47.78 -9.65
CA MET A 1 -47.65 -49.21 -9.54
C MET A 1 -46.28 -49.38 -10.19
N ILE A 2 -45.29 -49.80 -9.40
CA ILE A 2 -43.96 -50.35 -9.80
C ILE A 2 -42.86 -49.35 -10.26
N LYS A 3 -41.96 -49.11 -9.28
CA LYS A 3 -40.48 -49.10 -9.28
C LYS A 3 -39.70 -48.11 -10.17
N LYS A 4 -39.06 -47.15 -9.50
CA LYS A 4 -37.65 -46.77 -9.74
C LYS A 4 -36.90 -46.72 -8.41
N THR A 5 -35.72 -47.33 -8.39
CA THR A 5 -34.85 -47.60 -7.25
C THR A 5 -33.53 -46.82 -7.42
N PHE A 6 -32.91 -46.44 -6.29
CA PHE A 6 -31.55 -45.90 -6.07
C PHE A 6 -31.31 -44.47 -6.62
N PHE A 7 -30.92 -43.44 -5.84
CA PHE A 7 -29.74 -43.36 -4.98
C PHE A 7 -29.76 -42.02 -4.19
N VAL A 8 -30.11 -42.00 -2.90
CA VAL A 8 -29.68 -40.97 -1.92
C VAL A 8 -29.74 -41.63 -0.54
N ILE A 9 -28.57 -41.94 0.02
CA ILE A 9 -28.40 -42.39 1.41
C ILE A 9 -27.61 -41.28 2.12
N ILE A 10 -27.99 -41.04 3.37
CA ILE A 10 -27.31 -40.27 4.43
C ILE A 10 -27.68 -38.78 4.48
N ILE A 11 -28.80 -38.51 5.14
CA ILE A 11 -28.98 -37.57 6.27
C ILE A 11 -30.40 -37.87 6.75
N PHE A 12 -30.58 -38.53 7.89
CA PHE A 12 -31.81 -38.55 8.75
C PHE A 12 -31.84 -39.74 9.72
N ILE A 13 -30.74 -40.02 10.42
CA ILE A 13 -30.78 -40.81 11.66
C ILE A 13 -29.82 -40.13 12.63
N PHE A 14 -30.31 -39.17 13.43
CA PHE A 14 -29.68 -38.84 14.73
C PHE A 14 -30.54 -37.95 15.66
N PHE A 15 -31.87 -37.94 15.51
CA PHE A 15 -32.76 -37.26 16.46
C PHE A 15 -33.94 -38.17 16.84
N MET A 16 -33.66 -39.22 17.62
CA MET A 16 -34.66 -39.91 18.43
C MET A 16 -33.93 -40.82 19.42
N LEU A 17 -33.42 -40.23 20.50
CA LEU A 17 -33.17 -40.88 21.79
C LEU A 17 -32.72 -39.80 22.77
N TYR A 18 -33.69 -39.07 23.32
CA TYR A 18 -33.55 -38.45 24.63
C TYR A 18 -34.78 -38.85 25.44
N GLY A 19 -34.53 -39.65 26.48
CA GLY A 19 -35.52 -40.14 27.41
C GLY A 19 -34.85 -40.76 28.62
N LEU A 20 -34.64 -39.91 29.63
CA LEU A 20 -34.31 -40.19 31.04
C LEU A 20 -32.86 -40.62 31.40
N VAL A 21 -32.19 -39.76 32.18
CA VAL A 21 -31.71 -39.99 33.57
C VAL A 21 -30.45 -39.14 33.87
N LEU A 22 -30.66 -38.10 34.71
CA LEU A 22 -29.81 -37.51 35.77
C LEU A 22 -28.55 -36.66 35.45
N ASP A 23 -28.67 -35.40 35.89
CA ASP A 23 -27.73 -34.52 36.60
C ASP A 23 -26.27 -34.37 36.16
N GLY A 24 -25.92 -33.13 35.82
CA GLY A 24 -24.57 -32.58 35.98
C GLY A 24 -23.89 -32.15 34.67
N GLU A 25 -23.57 -30.86 34.61
CA GLU A 25 -22.51 -30.25 33.80
C GLU A 25 -22.72 -29.97 32.29
N GLN A 26 -22.46 -28.70 31.96
CA GLN A 26 -21.87 -28.20 30.72
C GLN A 26 -22.69 -28.39 29.43
N SER A 27 -23.48 -27.37 29.08
CA SER A 27 -24.01 -27.18 27.73
C SER A 27 -22.88 -26.82 26.77
N HIS A 28 -22.29 -27.81 26.10
CA HIS A 28 -21.45 -27.57 24.93
C HIS A 28 -22.33 -27.16 23.74
N SER A 29 -22.37 -25.86 23.44
CA SER A 29 -22.80 -25.38 22.14
C SER A 29 -21.79 -25.86 21.09
N ILE A 30 -22.26 -26.66 20.14
CA ILE A 30 -21.48 -27.08 18.98
C ILE A 30 -21.37 -25.85 18.07
N LEU A 31 -20.40 -24.98 18.35
CA LEU A 31 -19.96 -23.96 17.41
C LEU A 31 -19.14 -24.69 16.34
N GLN A 32 -19.68 -24.79 15.12
CA GLN A 32 -18.84 -25.03 13.95
C GLN A 32 -17.94 -23.80 13.80
N THR A 33 -16.76 -23.85 14.41
CA THR A 33 -15.63 -23.04 14.00
C THR A 33 -15.39 -23.36 12.52
N ILE A 34 -15.82 -22.47 11.63
CA ILE A 34 -15.28 -22.46 10.27
C ILE A 34 -13.85 -21.94 10.43
N THR A 35 -12.97 -22.81 10.90
CA THR A 35 -11.54 -22.65 10.68
C THR A 35 -11.38 -22.80 9.17
N ILE A 36 -11.38 -21.69 8.43
CA ILE A 36 -10.78 -21.70 7.10
C ILE A 36 -9.29 -21.95 7.36
N GLN A 37 -8.91 -23.22 7.49
CA GLN A 37 -7.55 -23.63 7.21
C GLN A 37 -7.37 -23.34 5.73
N ASN A 38 -6.87 -22.15 5.42
CA ASN A 38 -6.59 -21.73 4.06
C ASN A 38 -5.30 -22.44 3.61
N THR A 39 -5.42 -23.73 3.33
CA THR A 39 -4.35 -24.59 2.84
C THR A 39 -4.29 -24.61 1.31
N GLY A 40 -4.91 -23.63 0.64
CA GLY A 40 -4.84 -23.43 -0.80
C GLY A 40 -4.81 -21.94 -1.15
N GLN A 41 -3.93 -21.56 -2.08
CA GLN A 41 -3.79 -20.21 -2.62
C GLN A 41 -5.15 -19.67 -3.09
N ALA A 42 -5.76 -18.75 -2.33
CA ALA A 42 -7.02 -18.13 -2.71
C ALA A 42 -6.73 -16.88 -3.56
N TRP A 43 -6.91 -16.97 -4.88
CA TRP A 43 -6.85 -15.80 -5.75
C TRP A 43 -8.01 -14.85 -5.49
N MET A 44 -7.75 -13.54 -5.56
CA MET A 44 -8.79 -12.53 -5.41
C MET A 44 -9.51 -12.29 -6.73
N LYS A 45 -10.84 -12.16 -6.68
CA LYS A 45 -11.68 -11.86 -7.85
C LYS A 45 -11.61 -10.37 -8.19
N GLY A 46 -11.50 -10.08 -9.47
CA GLY A 46 -11.71 -8.75 -10.00
C GLY A 46 -12.35 -8.78 -11.38
N ILE A 47 -12.60 -7.59 -11.92
CA ILE A 47 -13.07 -7.41 -13.29
C ILE A 47 -12.26 -6.29 -13.95
N ASP A 48 -12.40 -6.16 -15.26
CA ASP A 48 -12.02 -4.95 -15.96
C ASP A 48 -13.16 -4.47 -16.87
N ILE A 49 -13.25 -3.15 -17.01
CA ILE A 49 -14.38 -2.48 -17.68
C ILE A 49 -13.95 -1.27 -18.50
N TYR A 50 -14.82 -0.86 -19.41
CA TYR A 50 -14.72 0.36 -20.20
C TYR A 50 -16.11 0.99 -20.42
N GLU A 51 -16.18 2.09 -21.17
CA GLU A 51 -17.41 2.88 -21.37
C GLU A 51 -18.65 2.08 -21.83
N LYS A 52 -18.49 0.95 -22.53
CA LYS A 52 -19.65 0.17 -23.02
C LYS A 52 -20.18 -0.87 -22.04
N ASN A 53 -19.46 -1.21 -20.97
CA ASN A 53 -20.02 -2.06 -19.93
C ASN A 53 -21.05 -1.24 -19.14
N VAL A 54 -22.35 -1.43 -19.37
CA VAL A 54 -23.41 -0.63 -18.72
C VAL A 54 -24.45 -1.51 -18.05
N GLY A 55 -25.07 -1.03 -16.97
CA GLY A 55 -26.17 -1.74 -16.31
C GLY A 55 -25.77 -3.05 -15.64
N PHE A 56 -24.49 -3.16 -15.25
CA PHE A 56 -23.93 -4.25 -14.47
C PHE A 56 -24.26 -4.07 -12.97
N PRO A 57 -23.98 -5.06 -12.10
CA PRO A 57 -24.27 -4.97 -10.66
C PRO A 57 -23.64 -3.74 -9.99
N SER A 58 -24.21 -3.28 -8.87
CA SER A 58 -23.63 -2.17 -8.12
C SER A 58 -22.27 -2.54 -7.52
N TRP A 59 -21.44 -1.53 -7.23
CA TRP A 59 -20.14 -1.75 -6.59
C TRP A 59 -20.25 -2.48 -5.25
N GLN A 60 -21.29 -2.15 -4.47
CA GLN A 60 -21.55 -2.83 -3.20
C GLN A 60 -21.96 -4.29 -3.41
N ASP A 61 -22.79 -4.59 -4.41
CA ASP A 61 -23.14 -5.98 -4.73
C ASP A 61 -21.91 -6.77 -5.15
N MET A 62 -21.01 -6.17 -5.93
CA MET A 62 -19.73 -6.78 -6.31
C MET A 62 -18.84 -7.04 -5.09
N TYR A 63 -18.67 -6.05 -4.21
CA TYR A 63 -17.89 -6.21 -2.98
C TYR A 63 -18.45 -7.34 -2.11
N ASN A 64 -19.77 -7.36 -1.91
CA ASN A 64 -20.49 -8.39 -1.14
C ASN A 64 -20.37 -9.78 -1.78
N ALA A 65 -20.26 -9.86 -3.10
CA ALA A 65 -20.04 -11.10 -3.84
C ALA A 65 -18.58 -11.61 -3.84
N GLY A 66 -17.67 -10.90 -3.17
CA GLY A 66 -16.28 -11.30 -3.02
C GLY A 66 -15.32 -10.73 -4.08
N PHE A 67 -15.77 -9.80 -4.93
CA PHE A 67 -14.87 -9.03 -5.77
C PHE A 67 -14.10 -8.01 -4.92
N ARG A 68 -12.82 -7.82 -5.24
CA ARG A 68 -11.92 -6.98 -4.44
C ARG A 68 -11.19 -5.93 -5.27
N PHE A 69 -11.11 -6.10 -6.59
CA PHE A 69 -10.54 -5.09 -7.46
C PHE A 69 -11.26 -4.91 -8.78
N VAL A 70 -11.07 -3.74 -9.39
CA VAL A 70 -11.57 -3.39 -10.72
C VAL A 70 -10.52 -2.60 -11.49
N PHE A 71 -10.22 -2.99 -12.73
CA PHE A 71 -9.51 -2.12 -13.67
C PHE A 71 -10.50 -1.36 -14.57
N HIS A 72 -10.34 -0.05 -14.73
CA HIS A 72 -11.18 0.75 -15.62
C HIS A 72 -10.34 1.38 -16.72
N LYS A 73 -10.80 1.27 -17.97
CA LYS A 73 -10.19 1.96 -19.10
C LYS A 73 -10.24 3.46 -18.87
N ALA A 74 -9.09 4.11 -18.82
CA ALA A 74 -9.01 5.56 -18.71
C ALA A 74 -8.99 6.21 -20.10
N SER A 75 -8.25 5.61 -21.03
CA SER A 75 -8.09 6.18 -22.36
C SER A 75 -7.64 5.18 -23.41
N GLN A 76 -7.90 5.54 -24.66
CA GLN A 76 -7.43 4.91 -25.88
C GLN A 76 -7.64 5.91 -27.01
N TYR A 77 -6.57 6.49 -27.58
CA TYR A 77 -6.57 7.62 -28.55
C TYR A 77 -7.43 8.87 -28.20
N ARG A 78 -8.34 8.75 -27.25
CA ARG A 78 -9.24 9.70 -26.59
C ARG A 78 -9.45 9.24 -25.13
N VAL A 79 -10.13 10.04 -24.33
CA VAL A 79 -10.57 9.67 -22.98
C VAL A 79 -11.77 8.70 -23.06
N ASP A 80 -11.83 7.74 -22.15
CA ASP A 80 -13.02 6.90 -21.95
C ASP A 80 -14.14 7.74 -21.30
N ASN A 81 -15.31 7.84 -21.96
CA ASN A 81 -16.35 8.78 -21.54
C ASN A 81 -17.04 8.40 -20.22
N ALA A 82 -16.83 7.18 -19.72
CA ALA A 82 -17.45 6.73 -18.48
C ALA A 82 -16.53 6.84 -17.26
N PHE A 83 -15.23 7.08 -17.47
CA PHE A 83 -14.22 7.07 -16.40
C PHE A 83 -14.58 8.05 -15.26
N ASN A 84 -14.77 9.35 -15.59
CA ASN A 84 -15.06 10.41 -14.60
C ASN A 84 -16.49 11.00 -14.69
N SER A 85 -17.30 10.64 -15.68
CA SER A 85 -18.58 11.30 -15.98
C SER A 85 -19.80 10.36 -16.04
N SER A 86 -19.64 9.12 -15.58
CA SER A 86 -20.73 8.15 -15.58
C SER A 86 -21.78 8.44 -14.49
N PRO A 87 -23.06 8.11 -14.72
CA PRO A 87 -24.13 8.23 -13.70
C PRO A 87 -23.91 7.31 -12.47
N GLU A 88 -23.01 6.35 -12.60
CA GLU A 88 -22.61 5.40 -11.55
C GLU A 88 -21.35 5.87 -10.79
N TYR A 89 -20.80 7.05 -11.11
CA TYR A 89 -19.55 7.58 -10.54
C TYR A 89 -18.42 6.53 -10.52
N ARG A 90 -18.09 5.91 -11.67
CA ARG A 90 -17.27 4.69 -11.67
C ARG A 90 -15.94 4.83 -10.93
N TRP A 91 -15.07 5.77 -11.32
CA TRP A 91 -13.76 5.89 -10.70
C TRP A 91 -13.87 6.12 -9.18
N SER A 92 -14.61 7.14 -8.73
CA SER A 92 -14.78 7.45 -7.30
C SER A 92 -15.58 6.39 -6.54
N GLY A 93 -16.69 5.94 -7.11
CA GLY A 93 -17.63 5.00 -6.51
C GLY A 93 -17.06 3.61 -6.26
N MET A 94 -16.08 3.15 -7.04
CA MET A 94 -15.32 1.92 -6.73
C MET A 94 -14.60 2.05 -5.38
N ARG A 95 -13.93 3.18 -5.14
CA ARG A 95 -13.23 3.45 -3.88
C ARG A 95 -14.22 3.63 -2.73
N ASP A 96 -15.33 4.33 -2.95
CA ASP A 96 -16.36 4.54 -1.93
C ASP A 96 -17.01 3.22 -1.47
N ALA A 97 -17.06 2.21 -2.35
CA ALA A 97 -17.52 0.86 -2.04
C ALA A 97 -16.41 -0.06 -1.45
N GLY A 98 -15.20 0.46 -1.22
CA GLY A 98 -14.07 -0.30 -0.66
C GLY A 98 -13.35 -1.21 -1.65
N LEU A 99 -13.59 -1.08 -2.96
CA LEU A 99 -12.87 -1.84 -3.99
C LEU A 99 -11.51 -1.18 -4.28
N ILE A 100 -10.48 -2.00 -4.40
CA ILE A 100 -9.18 -1.58 -4.94
C ILE A 100 -9.38 -1.32 -6.44
N ARG A 101 -8.82 -0.25 -6.98
CA ARG A 101 -9.08 0.13 -8.38
C ARG A 101 -7.79 0.42 -9.13
N GLY A 102 -7.76 0.07 -10.40
CA GLY A 102 -6.67 0.40 -11.31
C GLY A 102 -7.20 1.06 -12.56
N ALA A 103 -6.37 1.86 -13.22
CA ALA A 103 -6.67 2.43 -14.52
C ALA A 103 -5.83 1.73 -15.59
N TYR A 104 -6.32 1.69 -16.83
CA TYR A 104 -5.52 1.23 -17.96
C TYR A 104 -5.63 2.13 -19.19
N HIS A 105 -4.56 2.15 -19.97
CA HIS A 105 -4.50 2.77 -21.28
C HIS A 105 -4.27 1.72 -22.35
N PHE A 106 -5.26 1.54 -23.24
CA PHE A 106 -5.08 0.73 -24.44
C PHE A 106 -4.18 1.51 -25.41
N TYR A 107 -2.94 1.06 -25.56
CA TYR A 107 -1.98 1.72 -26.43
C TYR A 107 -2.32 1.50 -27.91
N LYS A 108 -2.16 2.52 -28.75
CA LYS A 108 -2.35 2.43 -30.20
C LYS A 108 -1.15 2.96 -30.96
N HIS A 109 -0.46 2.12 -31.71
CA HIS A 109 0.74 2.52 -32.47
C HIS A 109 0.50 3.61 -33.51
N ASN A 110 -0.74 3.73 -34.00
CA ASN A 110 -1.14 4.64 -35.06
C ASN A 110 -2.00 5.81 -34.57
N ALA A 111 -2.00 6.10 -33.26
CA ALA A 111 -2.82 7.16 -32.65
C ALA A 111 -2.00 8.25 -31.93
N GLY A 112 -0.96 8.73 -32.62
CA GLY A 112 -0.03 9.72 -32.11
C GLY A 112 1.25 9.10 -31.54
N THR A 113 2.10 9.96 -30.99
CA THR A 113 3.35 9.55 -30.33
C THR A 113 3.09 8.83 -29.01
N VAL A 114 4.09 8.08 -28.55
CA VAL A 114 4.04 7.43 -27.24
C VAL A 114 3.90 8.45 -26.10
N GLN A 115 4.55 9.62 -26.22
CA GLN A 115 4.46 10.69 -25.23
C GLN A 115 3.06 11.31 -25.19
N GLU A 116 2.41 11.56 -26.33
CA GLU A 116 1.03 12.07 -26.36
C GLU A 116 0.05 11.08 -25.74
N GLN A 117 0.26 9.78 -25.94
CA GLN A 117 -0.55 8.73 -25.32
C GLN A 117 -0.34 8.63 -23.82
N ALA A 118 0.91 8.62 -23.35
CA ALA A 118 1.24 8.66 -21.92
C ALA A 118 0.67 9.92 -21.26
N GLN A 119 0.85 11.09 -21.89
CA GLN A 119 0.35 12.37 -21.36
C GLN A 119 -1.17 12.37 -21.25
N ARG A 120 -1.90 11.90 -22.28
CA ARG A 120 -3.35 11.74 -22.22
C ARG A 120 -3.77 10.85 -21.06
N TYR A 121 -3.06 9.75 -20.85
CA TYR A 121 -3.39 8.83 -19.78
C TYR A 121 -3.15 9.46 -18.39
N ILE A 122 -2.01 10.13 -18.21
CA ILE A 122 -1.67 10.90 -17.00
C ILE A 122 -2.71 11.99 -16.72
N ASP A 123 -3.18 12.69 -17.74
CA ASP A 123 -4.19 13.75 -17.62
C ASP A 123 -5.56 13.24 -17.15
N VAL A 124 -5.92 12.01 -17.52
CA VAL A 124 -7.19 11.39 -17.11
C VAL A 124 -7.10 10.82 -15.70
N VAL A 125 -6.01 10.12 -15.37
CA VAL A 125 -5.83 9.49 -14.05
C VAL A 125 -5.54 10.54 -12.98
N GLN A 126 -4.76 11.57 -13.33
CA GLN A 126 -4.33 12.71 -12.50
C GLN A 126 -3.45 12.35 -11.30
N ARG A 127 -3.86 11.38 -10.47
CA ARG A 127 -3.14 10.92 -9.29
C ARG A 127 -3.54 9.50 -8.90
N LEU A 128 -2.64 8.83 -8.18
CA LEU A 128 -2.90 7.56 -7.51
C LEU A 128 -2.74 7.75 -6.00
N VAL A 129 -3.69 7.25 -5.22
CA VAL A 129 -3.69 7.31 -3.75
C VAL A 129 -3.64 5.90 -3.15
N PRO A 130 -3.39 5.71 -1.84
CA PRO A 130 -3.50 4.38 -1.23
C PRO A 130 -4.89 3.78 -1.48
N GLY A 131 -4.90 2.54 -2.00
CA GLY A 131 -6.08 1.85 -2.55
C GLY A 131 -6.15 1.82 -4.08
N ASP A 132 -5.31 2.59 -4.78
CA ASP A 132 -5.17 2.55 -6.23
C ASP A 132 -3.99 1.64 -6.65
N LEU A 133 -4.21 0.80 -7.66
CA LEU A 133 -3.18 -0.03 -8.30
C LEU A 133 -2.31 0.82 -9.25
N GLY A 134 -1.13 0.28 -9.59
CA GLY A 134 -0.24 0.88 -10.57
C GLY A 134 -0.89 1.10 -11.95
N PRO A 135 -0.42 2.11 -12.72
CA PRO A 135 -1.01 2.43 -14.02
C PRO A 135 -0.73 1.30 -15.02
N VAL A 136 -1.76 0.84 -15.73
CA VAL A 136 -1.58 -0.24 -16.72
C VAL A 136 -1.32 0.31 -18.12
N MET A 137 -0.28 -0.20 -18.78
CA MET A 137 -0.16 -0.14 -20.23
C MET A 137 -0.73 -1.43 -20.82
N ASP A 138 -1.79 -1.30 -21.61
CA ASP A 138 -2.40 -2.40 -22.33
C ASP A 138 -1.76 -2.52 -23.72
N VAL A 139 -1.06 -3.63 -23.92
CA VAL A 139 -0.13 -3.95 -25.01
C VAL A 139 -0.69 -5.14 -25.79
N GLU A 140 -1.72 -4.86 -26.61
CA GLU A 140 -2.37 -5.88 -27.45
C GLU A 140 -2.75 -5.38 -28.85
N ASP A 141 -2.35 -4.16 -29.21
CA ASP A 141 -2.63 -3.59 -30.53
C ASP A 141 -1.93 -4.39 -31.63
N GLU A 142 -2.65 -5.21 -32.40
CA GLU A 142 -2.01 -5.95 -33.50
C GLU A 142 -1.48 -4.96 -34.56
N THR A 143 -0.16 -4.88 -34.70
CA THR A 143 0.52 -3.90 -35.57
C THR A 143 1.31 -4.55 -36.69
N PRO A 144 0.68 -4.90 -37.83
CA PRO A 144 1.40 -5.37 -38.99
C PRO A 144 2.46 -4.34 -39.43
N GLY A 145 3.74 -4.70 -39.34
CA GLY A 145 4.87 -3.88 -39.80
C GLY A 145 5.71 -3.19 -38.72
N GLN A 146 5.29 -3.20 -37.45
CA GLN A 146 6.20 -2.84 -36.35
C GLN A 146 7.00 -4.06 -35.89
N ASN A 147 8.24 -3.84 -35.47
CA ASN A 147 9.13 -4.88 -34.98
C ASN A 147 9.37 -4.76 -33.46
N ALA A 148 10.07 -5.73 -32.87
CA ALA A 148 10.36 -5.75 -31.44
C ALA A 148 11.06 -4.47 -30.95
N THR A 149 11.96 -3.87 -31.74
CA THR A 149 12.67 -2.64 -31.36
C THR A 149 11.71 -1.46 -31.15
N TYR A 150 10.68 -1.33 -31.99
CA TYR A 150 9.63 -0.32 -31.80
C TYR A 150 8.92 -0.52 -30.45
N TRP A 151 8.49 -1.74 -30.16
CA TRP A 151 7.76 -2.05 -28.93
C TRP A 151 8.61 -1.85 -27.69
N ILE A 152 9.85 -2.32 -27.68
CA ILE A 152 10.77 -2.16 -26.54
C ILE A 152 10.98 -0.67 -26.23
N SER A 153 11.31 0.14 -27.25
CA SER A 153 11.50 1.59 -27.07
C SER A 153 10.23 2.30 -26.62
N THR A 154 9.08 1.94 -27.19
CA THR A 154 7.77 2.50 -26.86
C THR A 154 7.40 2.20 -25.43
N MET A 155 7.54 0.94 -25.00
CA MET A 155 7.18 0.51 -23.66
C MET A 155 8.06 1.21 -22.62
N HIS A 156 9.38 1.26 -22.77
CA HIS A 156 10.22 2.02 -21.84
C HIS A 156 9.78 3.48 -21.73
N THR A 157 9.55 4.13 -22.87
CA THR A 157 9.14 5.54 -22.88
C THR A 157 7.80 5.76 -22.19
N PHE A 158 6.82 4.88 -22.42
CA PHE A 158 5.50 4.98 -21.81
C PHE A 158 5.56 4.68 -20.30
N LEU A 159 6.19 3.57 -19.92
CA LEU A 159 6.27 3.09 -18.53
C LEU A 159 7.04 4.07 -17.65
N ASP A 160 8.20 4.57 -18.10
CA ASP A 160 8.98 5.57 -17.35
C ASP A 160 8.18 6.87 -17.17
N ALA A 161 7.45 7.33 -18.20
CA ALA A 161 6.64 8.54 -18.13
C ALA A 161 5.48 8.42 -17.13
N VAL A 162 4.74 7.31 -17.17
CA VAL A 162 3.59 7.11 -16.26
C VAL A 162 4.04 6.80 -14.83
N GLU A 163 5.14 6.07 -14.63
CA GLU A 163 5.72 5.84 -13.30
C GLU A 163 6.21 7.16 -12.69
N THR A 164 6.92 7.98 -13.47
CA THR A 164 7.40 9.30 -13.04
C THR A 164 6.26 10.19 -12.58
N ALA A 165 5.20 10.29 -13.38
CA ALA A 165 4.07 11.17 -13.08
C ALA A 165 3.19 10.64 -11.95
N LEU A 166 2.83 9.34 -11.97
CA LEU A 166 1.84 8.77 -11.07
C LEU A 166 2.43 8.10 -9.82
N GLY A 167 3.75 7.87 -9.78
CA GLY A 167 4.46 7.44 -8.57
C GLY A 167 4.29 6.00 -8.15
N ARG A 168 3.79 5.16 -9.06
CA ARG A 168 3.53 3.74 -8.84
C ARG A 168 4.12 2.92 -9.98
N THR A 169 4.62 1.75 -9.65
CA THR A 169 5.13 0.78 -10.61
C THR A 169 4.04 0.45 -11.64
N PRO A 170 4.27 0.67 -12.93
CA PRO A 170 3.30 0.34 -13.97
C PRO A 170 3.06 -1.17 -14.06
N ILE A 171 1.89 -1.54 -14.58
CA ILE A 171 1.53 -2.93 -14.88
C ILE A 171 1.50 -3.09 -16.41
N ILE A 172 1.96 -4.23 -16.91
CA ILE A 172 1.87 -4.56 -18.34
C ILE A 172 0.72 -5.55 -18.54
N TYR A 173 -0.27 -5.16 -19.33
CA TYR A 173 -1.28 -6.09 -19.83
C TYR A 173 -0.90 -6.60 -21.22
N THR A 174 -0.88 -7.93 -21.42
CA THR A 174 -0.62 -8.53 -22.74
C THR A 174 -0.99 -10.02 -22.77
N SER A 175 -0.82 -10.67 -23.92
CA SER A 175 -0.88 -12.13 -24.08
C SER A 175 0.49 -12.71 -24.42
N GLU A 176 0.70 -13.99 -24.09
CA GLU A 176 1.90 -14.73 -24.48
C GLU A 176 2.13 -14.73 -26.01
N ARG A 177 1.04 -14.90 -26.78
CA ARG A 177 1.08 -14.85 -28.25
C ARG A 177 1.58 -13.50 -28.74
N TYR A 178 0.97 -12.43 -28.24
CA TYR A 178 1.31 -11.07 -28.65
C TYR A 178 2.78 -10.75 -28.36
N TRP A 179 3.26 -11.11 -27.18
CA TRP A 179 4.63 -10.90 -26.77
C TRP A 179 5.64 -11.59 -27.68
N LYS A 180 5.35 -12.82 -28.08
CA LYS A 180 6.16 -13.59 -29.03
C LYS A 180 6.16 -12.97 -30.42
N GLU A 181 4.98 -12.61 -30.93
CA GLU A 181 4.81 -12.14 -32.30
C GLU A 181 5.36 -10.70 -32.51
N TYR A 182 5.14 -9.80 -31.55
CA TYR A 182 5.38 -8.36 -31.74
C TYR A 182 6.52 -7.79 -30.89
N VAL A 183 6.74 -8.32 -29.69
CA VAL A 183 7.76 -7.80 -28.73
C VAL A 183 9.06 -8.63 -28.78
N GLY A 184 9.14 -9.60 -29.69
CA GLY A 184 10.34 -10.40 -29.91
C GLY A 184 10.65 -11.38 -28.78
N ASN A 185 9.64 -11.74 -27.98
CA ASN A 185 9.79 -12.65 -26.84
C ASN A 185 10.90 -12.21 -25.86
N ASN A 186 11.01 -10.90 -25.63
CA ASN A 186 12.05 -10.25 -24.85
C ASN A 186 11.84 -10.40 -23.32
N ASN A 187 12.91 -10.37 -22.53
CA ASN A 187 12.87 -10.56 -21.07
C ASN A 187 13.14 -9.28 -20.24
N GLU A 188 13.37 -8.13 -20.87
CA GLU A 188 13.80 -6.88 -20.21
C GLU A 188 12.70 -6.22 -19.36
N PHE A 189 11.45 -6.66 -19.52
CA PHE A 189 10.28 -6.10 -18.81
C PHE A 189 9.80 -6.95 -17.63
N SER A 190 10.51 -8.02 -17.28
CA SER A 190 10.09 -8.96 -16.23
C SER A 190 10.07 -8.34 -14.82
N GLU A 191 10.69 -7.17 -14.63
CA GLU A 191 10.59 -6.38 -13.40
C GLU A 191 9.19 -5.75 -13.20
N TYR A 192 8.44 -5.56 -14.29
CA TYR A 192 7.09 -5.03 -14.23
C TYR A 192 6.09 -6.15 -13.92
N PRO A 193 5.09 -5.88 -13.08
CA PRO A 193 4.01 -6.81 -12.83
C PRO A 193 3.20 -7.13 -14.11
N LEU A 194 2.86 -8.40 -14.27
CA LEU A 194 2.18 -8.92 -15.46
C LEU A 194 0.68 -9.10 -15.19
N TRP A 195 -0.13 -8.46 -16.03
CA TRP A 195 -1.54 -8.80 -16.20
C TRP A 195 -1.71 -9.58 -17.52
N VAL A 196 -1.80 -10.90 -17.44
CA VAL A 196 -1.86 -11.74 -18.63
C VAL A 196 -3.29 -12.04 -19.03
N VAL A 197 -3.61 -11.94 -20.33
CA VAL A 197 -4.84 -12.49 -20.89
C VAL A 197 -4.58 -13.88 -21.47
N HIS A 198 -5.33 -14.87 -20.97
CA HIS A 198 -5.32 -16.21 -21.52
C HIS A 198 -6.61 -16.95 -21.16
N ASN A 199 -7.52 -17.07 -22.12
CA ASN A 199 -8.75 -17.84 -21.95
C ASN A 199 -8.47 -19.33 -22.08
N THR A 200 -8.32 -20.01 -20.94
CA THR A 200 -7.95 -21.44 -20.88
C THR A 200 -8.72 -22.17 -19.78
N THR A 201 -8.82 -23.50 -19.91
CA THR A 201 -9.31 -24.39 -18.86
C THR A 201 -8.20 -24.93 -17.96
N GLU A 202 -6.93 -24.63 -18.28
CA GLU A 202 -5.78 -24.97 -17.45
C GLU A 202 -5.79 -24.20 -16.13
N ASN A 203 -5.09 -24.72 -15.12
CA ASN A 203 -4.99 -24.12 -13.80
C ASN A 203 -4.01 -22.93 -13.71
N GLN A 204 -3.35 -22.56 -14.82
CA GLN A 204 -2.48 -21.40 -14.92
C GLN A 204 -2.43 -20.86 -16.36
N PRO A 205 -2.20 -19.55 -16.56
CA PRO A 205 -2.03 -18.98 -17.89
C PRO A 205 -0.69 -19.34 -18.52
N ALA A 206 -0.61 -19.29 -19.85
CA ALA A 206 0.67 -19.26 -20.55
C ALA A 206 1.31 -17.89 -20.34
N LEU A 207 2.59 -17.86 -19.97
CA LEU A 207 3.29 -16.62 -19.63
C LEU A 207 4.16 -16.14 -20.79
N PRO A 208 4.16 -14.82 -21.08
CA PRO A 208 5.19 -14.21 -21.91
C PRO A 208 6.59 -14.46 -21.34
N ALA A 209 7.61 -14.54 -22.21
CA ALA A 209 8.98 -14.76 -21.76
C ALA A 209 9.48 -13.64 -20.82
N GLY A 210 10.31 -14.02 -19.85
CA GLY A 210 10.85 -13.13 -18.82
C GLY A 210 10.11 -13.25 -17.50
N TRP A 211 8.80 -13.48 -17.52
CA TRP A 211 8.00 -13.66 -16.30
C TRP A 211 8.00 -15.11 -15.85
N ASN A 212 8.26 -15.30 -14.55
CA ASN A 212 8.15 -16.60 -13.89
C ASN A 212 6.74 -16.84 -13.32
N ASP A 213 5.97 -15.78 -13.10
CA ASP A 213 4.61 -15.83 -12.60
C ASP A 213 3.79 -14.62 -13.10
N TRP A 214 2.48 -14.67 -12.93
CA TRP A 214 1.54 -13.59 -13.26
C TRP A 214 1.08 -12.88 -11.98
N THR A 215 0.81 -11.57 -12.08
CA THR A 215 0.22 -10.78 -10.99
C THR A 215 -1.30 -10.75 -11.10
N PHE A 216 -1.79 -10.52 -12.32
CA PHE A 216 -3.20 -10.59 -12.67
C PHE A 216 -3.41 -11.51 -13.87
N TRP A 217 -4.54 -12.20 -13.91
CA TRP A 217 -4.90 -13.08 -15.02
C TRP A 217 -6.34 -12.81 -15.45
N GLN A 218 -6.49 -12.27 -16.66
CA GLN A 218 -7.77 -12.21 -17.35
C GLN A 218 -8.06 -13.59 -17.93
N TRP A 219 -8.87 -14.36 -17.19
CA TRP A 219 -9.21 -15.75 -17.52
C TRP A 219 -10.52 -15.86 -18.29
N HIS A 220 -11.35 -14.82 -18.21
CA HIS A 220 -12.61 -14.72 -18.93
C HIS A 220 -12.65 -13.45 -19.76
N THR A 221 -13.00 -13.59 -21.04
CA THR A 221 -13.17 -12.47 -21.98
C THR A 221 -14.59 -12.47 -22.56
N GLU A 222 -14.98 -11.43 -23.29
CA GLU A 222 -16.26 -11.40 -24.04
C GLU A 222 -16.53 -12.65 -24.90
N ASN A 223 -15.47 -13.33 -25.36
CA ASN A 223 -15.54 -14.53 -26.19
C ASN A 223 -15.62 -15.83 -25.38
N SER A 224 -15.52 -15.76 -24.05
CA SER A 224 -15.65 -16.92 -23.16
C SER A 224 -17.02 -17.60 -23.26
N LYS A 225 -16.97 -18.92 -23.10
CA LYS A 225 -18.17 -19.78 -23.02
C LYS A 225 -18.62 -20.04 -21.59
N THR A 226 -17.77 -19.74 -20.61
CA THR A 226 -18.09 -19.87 -19.18
C THR A 226 -19.20 -18.88 -18.80
N PRO A 227 -20.25 -19.32 -18.08
CA PRO A 227 -21.31 -18.43 -17.61
C PRO A 227 -20.77 -17.33 -16.68
N MET A 228 -21.45 -16.18 -16.68
CA MET A 228 -21.14 -15.10 -15.75
C MET A 228 -21.44 -15.52 -14.29
N PRO A 229 -20.53 -15.28 -13.33
CA PRO A 229 -20.76 -15.60 -11.92
C PRO A 229 -21.68 -14.57 -11.26
N TYR A 230 -22.32 -14.92 -10.15
CA TYR A 230 -23.00 -13.93 -9.30
C TYR A 230 -22.03 -12.81 -8.88
N PRO A 231 -22.44 -11.53 -8.89
CA PRO A 231 -23.79 -11.00 -9.09
C PRO A 231 -24.14 -10.71 -10.56
N PHE A 232 -23.22 -10.99 -11.49
CA PHE A 232 -23.43 -10.82 -12.92
C PHE A 232 -24.44 -11.85 -13.45
N LYS A 233 -25.09 -11.46 -14.54
CA LYS A 233 -26.10 -12.23 -15.27
C LYS A 233 -25.63 -12.45 -16.69
N GLN A 234 -26.31 -13.33 -17.43
CA GLN A 234 -25.98 -13.60 -18.82
C GLN A 234 -26.02 -12.37 -19.75
N LYS A 235 -26.82 -11.34 -19.38
CA LYS A 235 -26.84 -10.06 -20.11
C LYS A 235 -25.53 -9.27 -20.00
N ASP A 236 -24.68 -9.59 -19.01
CA ASP A 236 -23.44 -8.89 -18.70
C ASP A 236 -22.22 -9.55 -19.38
N LYS A 237 -22.43 -10.38 -20.42
CA LYS A 237 -21.44 -11.24 -21.10
C LYS A 237 -20.38 -10.49 -21.96
N GLY A 238 -19.96 -9.31 -21.54
CA GLY A 238 -18.85 -8.56 -22.11
C GLY A 238 -17.98 -7.89 -21.03
N ILE A 239 -18.15 -8.32 -19.79
CA ILE A 239 -17.29 -7.95 -18.67
C ILE A 239 -16.25 -9.06 -18.55
N ASP A 240 -15.00 -8.64 -18.56
CA ASP A 240 -13.88 -9.55 -18.45
C ASP A 240 -13.60 -9.82 -16.96
N LEU A 241 -13.29 -11.09 -16.62
CA LEU A 241 -13.07 -11.52 -15.24
C LEU A 241 -11.60 -11.79 -15.01
N ASN A 242 -11.14 -11.33 -13.85
CA ASN A 242 -9.74 -11.37 -13.48
C ASN A 242 -9.52 -12.10 -12.16
N TRP A 243 -8.38 -12.77 -12.09
CA TRP A 243 -7.76 -13.20 -10.84
C TRP A 243 -6.59 -12.28 -10.51
N PHE A 244 -6.40 -12.01 -9.22
CA PHE A 244 -5.11 -11.56 -8.68
C PHE A 244 -4.42 -12.74 -8.01
N ASN A 245 -3.13 -12.92 -8.31
CA ASN A 245 -2.33 -14.02 -7.81
C ASN A 245 -1.84 -13.76 -6.37
N GLY A 246 -2.75 -13.83 -5.41
CA GLY A 246 -2.44 -13.65 -4.01
C GLY A 246 -3.66 -13.39 -3.14
N THR A 247 -3.41 -13.21 -1.85
CA THR A 247 -4.45 -12.92 -0.86
C THR A 247 -4.88 -11.46 -0.89
N ILE A 248 -5.97 -11.12 -0.19
CA ILE A 248 -6.41 -9.74 -0.02
C ILE A 248 -5.32 -8.84 0.60
N TRP A 249 -4.47 -9.38 1.47
CA TRP A 249 -3.39 -8.63 2.10
C TRP A 249 -2.29 -8.27 1.10
N GLN A 250 -1.93 -9.22 0.22
CA GLN A 250 -0.98 -8.96 -0.85
C GLN A 250 -1.54 -7.93 -1.84
N LEU A 251 -2.84 -8.03 -2.18
CA LEU A 251 -3.50 -7.04 -3.04
C LEU A 251 -3.52 -5.64 -2.41
N ARG A 252 -3.78 -5.55 -1.10
CA ARG A 252 -3.72 -4.27 -0.34
C ARG A 252 -2.32 -3.68 -0.35
N GLY A 253 -1.29 -4.45 -0.02
CA GLY A 253 0.09 -3.95 -0.05
C GLY A 253 0.57 -3.58 -1.44
N TYR A 254 0.08 -4.27 -2.46
CA TYR A 254 0.31 -3.88 -3.84
C TYR A 254 -0.37 -2.54 -4.21
N ALA A 255 -1.48 -2.20 -3.54
CA ALA A 255 -2.17 -0.91 -3.64
C ALA A 255 -1.71 0.13 -2.58
N ASP A 256 -0.49 -0.02 -2.04
CA ASP A 256 0.13 0.87 -1.05
C ASP A 256 -0.60 0.96 0.30
N LEU A 257 -1.32 -0.09 0.70
CA LEU A 257 -2.02 -0.23 2.00
C LEU A 257 -1.38 -1.30 2.90
N GLY A 258 -1.77 -1.36 4.17
CA GLY A 258 -1.36 -2.39 5.12
C GLY A 258 -0.08 -2.05 5.89
N LYS A 259 0.37 -0.80 5.89
CA LYS A 259 1.50 -0.36 6.72
C LYS A 259 1.09 -0.34 8.20
N ILE A 260 2.03 -0.75 9.04
CA ILE A 260 1.82 -0.82 10.49
C ILE A 260 2.35 0.47 11.14
N ALA A 261 1.49 1.17 11.86
CA ALA A 261 1.91 2.25 12.74
C ALA A 261 2.54 1.69 14.01
N HIS A 262 3.57 2.34 14.52
CA HIS A 262 4.22 1.95 15.77
C HIS A 262 4.61 3.18 16.58
N TYR A 263 4.59 3.06 17.91
CA TYR A 263 5.10 4.10 18.80
C TYR A 263 5.57 3.54 20.15
N ASN A 264 6.67 4.10 20.66
CA ASN A 264 7.25 3.73 21.95
C ASN A 264 6.78 4.72 23.02
N LEU A 265 6.13 4.21 24.08
CA LEU A 265 5.67 5.02 25.21
C LEU A 265 6.16 4.42 26.53
N GLY A 266 7.26 4.98 27.04
CA GLY A 266 7.97 4.42 28.19
C GLY A 266 8.50 3.03 27.87
N ILE A 267 8.14 2.04 28.71
CA ILE A 267 8.45 0.62 28.50
C ILE A 267 7.42 -0.10 27.60
N ASN A 268 6.32 0.57 27.27
CA ASN A 268 5.29 0.00 26.42
C ASN A 268 5.55 0.38 24.97
N HIS A 269 5.28 -0.54 24.07
CA HIS A 269 5.41 -0.33 22.65
C HIS A 269 4.07 -0.70 22.03
N TYR A 270 3.51 0.17 21.20
CA TYR A 270 2.18 0.00 20.63
C TYR A 270 2.28 -0.11 19.12
N LEU A 271 1.48 -1.02 18.55
CA LEU A 271 1.28 -1.15 17.11
C LEU A 271 -0.19 -0.92 16.77
N ALA A 272 -0.47 -0.17 15.70
CA ALA A 272 -1.82 -0.04 15.14
C ALA A 272 -1.82 -0.29 13.63
N TYR A 273 -2.92 -0.86 13.14
CA TYR A 273 -3.09 -1.22 11.74
C TYR A 273 -4.58 -1.28 11.38
N ALA A 274 -4.89 -1.09 10.10
CA ALA A 274 -6.25 -1.20 9.60
C ALA A 274 -6.51 -2.59 8.99
N ASP A 275 -7.57 -3.25 9.47
CA ASP A 275 -8.04 -4.52 8.93
C ASP A 275 -8.74 -4.34 7.57
N ILE A 276 -9.07 -5.45 6.89
CA ILE A 276 -9.68 -5.47 5.55
C ILE A 276 -11.03 -4.76 5.47
N ASP A 277 -11.74 -4.65 6.59
CA ASP A 277 -13.02 -3.99 6.75
C ASP A 277 -12.89 -2.55 7.30
N GLY A 278 -11.67 -2.07 7.52
CA GLY A 278 -11.40 -0.72 8.00
C GLY A 278 -11.41 -0.56 9.52
N HIS A 279 -11.64 -1.62 10.29
CA HIS A 279 -11.44 -1.56 11.74
C HIS A 279 -9.97 -1.28 12.08
N ILE A 280 -9.72 -0.43 13.07
CA ILE A 280 -8.35 -0.17 13.55
C ILE A 280 -8.08 -1.03 14.76
N LEU A 281 -7.08 -1.89 14.61
CA LEU A 281 -6.66 -2.82 15.63
C LEU A 281 -5.42 -2.28 16.33
N LEU A 282 -5.45 -2.25 17.66
CA LEU A 282 -4.36 -1.81 18.52
C LEU A 282 -3.82 -2.99 19.33
N SER A 283 -2.50 -3.12 19.35
CA SER A 283 -1.80 -4.15 20.10
C SER A 283 -0.63 -3.52 20.87
N SER A 284 -0.29 -4.08 22.04
CA SER A 284 0.97 -3.78 22.70
C SER A 284 2.04 -4.81 22.30
N PHE A 285 3.30 -4.45 22.46
CA PHE A 285 4.41 -5.28 22.00
C PHE A 285 4.73 -6.45 22.92
N ILE A 286 4.45 -6.27 24.21
CA ILE A 286 4.64 -7.30 25.24
C ILE A 286 3.47 -8.31 25.20
N ASP A 287 2.25 -7.85 24.88
CA ASP A 287 1.03 -8.67 24.91
C ASP A 287 0.32 -8.71 23.55
N LEU A 288 0.99 -9.27 22.53
CA LEU A 288 0.39 -9.47 21.20
C LEU A 288 -0.92 -10.28 21.23
N GLU A 289 -1.07 -11.15 22.22
CA GLU A 289 -2.28 -11.95 22.49
C GLU A 289 -3.50 -11.08 22.87
N ARG A 290 -3.30 -9.80 23.18
CA ARG A 290 -4.36 -8.83 23.51
C ARG A 290 -4.42 -7.73 22.46
N THR A 291 -4.89 -8.08 21.28
CA THR A 291 -5.29 -7.10 20.26
C THR A 291 -6.69 -6.59 20.60
N SER A 292 -6.86 -5.27 20.62
CA SER A 292 -8.13 -4.58 20.84
C SER A 292 -8.59 -3.93 19.55
N ASP A 293 -9.87 -4.11 19.22
CA ASP A 293 -10.55 -3.35 18.19
C ASP A 293 -10.97 -1.99 18.75
N LEU A 294 -10.36 -0.91 18.24
CA LEU A 294 -10.64 0.43 18.73
C LEU A 294 -12.08 0.85 18.46
N HIS A 295 -12.70 0.37 17.38
CA HIS A 295 -14.08 0.70 17.03
C HIS A 295 -15.09 0.12 18.03
N HIS A 296 -14.74 -0.95 18.76
CA HIS A 296 -15.55 -1.41 19.90
C HIS A 296 -15.57 -0.36 21.02
N HIS A 297 -14.42 0.23 21.31
CA HIS A 297 -14.27 1.23 22.37
C HIS A 297 -14.69 2.65 21.93
N THR A 298 -14.77 2.88 20.62
CA THR A 298 -15.25 4.12 19.99
C THR A 298 -16.28 3.79 18.90
N PRO A 299 -17.52 3.38 19.23
CA PRO A 299 -18.50 2.94 18.25
C PRO A 299 -18.97 4.03 17.26
N ASN A 300 -18.69 5.30 17.58
CA ASN A 300 -18.97 6.44 16.69
C ASN A 300 -17.80 6.78 15.76
N ALA A 301 -16.65 6.11 15.90
CA ALA A 301 -15.52 6.31 15.01
C ALA A 301 -15.84 5.71 13.63
N PRO A 302 -15.64 6.44 12.53
CA PRO A 302 -15.77 5.87 11.20
C PRO A 302 -14.69 4.83 10.92
N LEU A 303 -14.97 3.89 10.02
CA LEU A 303 -13.99 2.91 9.55
C LEU A 303 -12.87 3.59 8.78
N SER A 304 -11.67 3.04 8.87
CA SER A 304 -10.48 3.55 8.18
C SER A 304 -10.49 3.20 6.69
N ALA A 305 -10.13 4.17 5.86
CA ALA A 305 -9.87 3.99 4.43
C ALA A 305 -8.47 3.42 4.15
N GLY A 306 -7.54 3.57 5.09
CA GLY A 306 -6.15 3.16 4.92
C GLY A 306 -5.39 3.08 6.23
N ASP A 307 -4.09 3.30 6.16
CA ASP A 307 -3.19 2.99 7.28
C ASP A 307 -3.25 4.06 8.37
N PRO A 308 -3.29 3.67 9.66
CA PRO A 308 -3.21 4.64 10.74
C PRO A 308 -1.78 5.18 10.89
N ALA A 309 -1.65 6.27 11.65
CA ALA A 309 -0.38 6.79 12.15
C ALA A 309 -0.46 7.08 13.65
N MET A 310 0.68 7.03 14.32
CA MET A 310 0.72 7.06 15.79
C MET A 310 1.75 8.04 16.35
N GLY A 311 1.39 8.67 17.47
CA GLY A 311 2.27 9.50 18.27
C GLY A 311 1.89 9.44 19.75
N SER A 312 2.71 10.01 20.63
CA SER A 312 2.31 10.19 22.03
C SER A 312 2.88 11.46 22.66
N ILE A 313 2.15 11.97 23.64
CA ILE A 313 2.61 13.02 24.56
C ILE A 313 2.20 12.59 25.97
N ASN A 314 3.16 12.58 26.90
CA ASN A 314 2.94 12.10 28.26
C ASN A 314 2.35 10.68 28.25
N ASN A 315 1.09 10.51 28.67
CA ASN A 315 0.41 9.20 28.73
C ASN A 315 -0.74 9.10 27.72
N LEU A 316 -0.79 10.02 26.77
CA LEU A 316 -1.81 10.06 25.73
C LEU A 316 -1.21 9.48 24.45
N LEU A 317 -1.80 8.40 23.98
CA LEU A 317 -1.51 7.80 22.68
C LEU A 317 -2.48 8.39 21.65
N PHE A 318 -1.93 8.93 20.56
CA PHE A 318 -2.64 9.54 19.46
C PHE A 318 -2.64 8.58 18.28
N ILE A 319 -3.83 8.28 17.74
CA ILE A 319 -4.01 7.40 16.58
C ILE A 319 -4.80 8.17 15.53
N ALA A 320 -4.09 8.67 14.53
CA ALA A 320 -4.67 9.42 13.41
C ALA A 320 -4.91 8.48 12.22
N TYR A 321 -6.02 8.66 11.51
CA TYR A 321 -6.34 7.87 10.32
C TYR A 321 -7.28 8.62 9.38
N ARG A 322 -7.30 8.21 8.11
CA ARG A 322 -8.23 8.71 7.09
C ARG A 322 -9.50 7.86 7.09
N ALA A 323 -10.68 8.47 7.22
CA ALA A 323 -11.96 7.75 7.23
C ALA A 323 -12.45 7.34 5.83
N MET A 324 -13.14 6.20 5.75
CA MET A 324 -13.58 5.58 4.49
C MET A 324 -14.58 6.43 3.68
N HIS A 325 -15.55 7.07 4.33
CA HIS A 325 -16.69 7.68 3.61
C HIS A 325 -16.53 9.17 3.30
N ASN A 326 -15.97 9.97 4.21
CA ASN A 326 -15.76 11.41 4.00
C ASN A 326 -14.29 11.77 3.72
N SER A 327 -13.39 10.79 3.80
CA SER A 327 -11.94 11.01 3.68
C SER A 327 -11.37 12.03 4.68
N HIS A 328 -12.07 12.34 5.78
CA HIS A 328 -11.53 13.22 6.82
C HIS A 328 -10.43 12.52 7.61
N ILE A 329 -9.55 13.30 8.23
CA ILE A 329 -8.60 12.82 9.23
C ILE A 329 -9.29 12.81 10.60
N TYR A 330 -9.40 11.62 11.18
CA TYR A 330 -9.87 11.42 12.54
C TYR A 330 -8.71 11.12 13.47
N LEU A 331 -8.89 11.48 14.74
CA LEU A 331 -7.94 11.22 15.81
C LEU A 331 -8.63 10.52 16.97
N ILE A 332 -8.16 9.33 17.31
CA ILE A 332 -8.49 8.63 18.55
C ILE A 332 -7.39 8.91 19.58
N ILE A 333 -7.78 9.31 20.79
CA ILE A 333 -6.85 9.60 21.90
C ILE A 333 -7.11 8.62 23.04
N LEU A 334 -6.09 7.87 23.43
CA LEU A 334 -6.13 6.88 24.49
C LEU A 334 -5.27 7.31 25.68
N ASN A 335 -5.80 7.21 26.90
CA ASN A 335 -5.01 7.37 28.12
C ASN A 335 -4.45 6.02 28.55
N THR A 336 -3.12 5.87 28.53
CA THR A 336 -2.46 4.59 28.78
C THR A 336 -2.16 4.30 30.24
N LEU A 337 -2.39 5.25 31.17
CA LEU A 337 -2.10 5.05 32.60
C LEU A 337 -3.33 4.66 33.43
N THR A 338 -4.53 4.93 32.95
CA THR A 338 -5.70 4.80 33.81
C THR A 338 -6.25 3.38 33.80
N ARG A 339 -6.21 2.72 34.98
CA ARG A 339 -7.14 1.62 35.33
C ARG A 339 -8.60 2.09 35.42
N ALA A 340 -8.84 3.40 35.35
CA ALA A 340 -10.17 3.97 35.22
C ALA A 340 -10.60 3.88 33.75
N ASN A 341 -11.78 3.32 33.50
CA ASN A 341 -12.44 3.21 32.20
C ASN A 341 -12.76 4.59 31.61
N ILE A 342 -11.76 5.43 31.34
CA ILE A 342 -11.93 6.68 30.59
C ILE A 342 -12.12 6.28 29.13
N PRO A 343 -13.28 6.56 28.52
CA PRO A 343 -13.49 6.25 27.11
C PRO A 343 -12.47 7.01 26.25
N PRO A 344 -12.01 6.41 25.14
CA PRO A 344 -11.17 7.13 24.20
C PRO A 344 -11.87 8.40 23.70
N ALA A 345 -11.12 9.49 23.52
CA ALA A 345 -11.65 10.66 22.84
C ALA A 345 -11.54 10.48 21.33
N LEU A 346 -12.54 10.95 20.59
CA LEU A 346 -12.58 10.96 19.13
C LEU A 346 -12.74 12.40 18.64
N ILE A 347 -11.92 12.80 17.68
CA ILE A 347 -11.96 14.14 17.07
C ILE A 347 -11.93 13.99 15.55
N ASP A 348 -12.86 14.63 14.85
CA ASP A 348 -12.75 14.89 13.41
C ASP A 348 -11.85 16.12 13.22
N LEU A 349 -10.57 15.89 12.92
CA LEU A 349 -9.59 16.98 12.82
C LEU A 349 -9.84 17.83 11.58
N THR A 350 -10.26 17.21 10.47
CA THR A 350 -10.55 17.93 9.22
C THR A 350 -11.71 18.90 9.45
N GLU A 351 -12.82 18.45 10.04
CA GLU A 351 -13.96 19.32 10.35
C GLU A 351 -13.59 20.39 11.39
N THR A 352 -12.90 20.00 12.47
CA THR A 352 -12.53 20.92 13.56
C THR A 352 -11.65 22.07 13.09
N THR A 353 -10.76 21.81 12.13
CA THR A 353 -9.80 22.80 11.62
C THR A 353 -10.24 23.49 10.33
N GLY A 354 -11.28 22.98 9.66
CA GLY A 354 -11.70 23.44 8.33
C GLY A 354 -10.75 23.03 7.21
N GLY A 355 -9.97 21.96 7.40
CA GLY A 355 -9.05 21.43 6.39
C GLY A 355 -9.77 20.73 5.23
N ASP A 356 -9.04 20.47 4.14
CA ASP A 356 -9.54 19.67 3.02
C ASP A 356 -9.58 18.18 3.36
N SER A 357 -10.49 17.42 2.75
CA SER A 357 -10.52 15.95 2.88
C SER A 357 -9.21 15.32 2.39
N ALA A 358 -8.74 14.27 3.05
CA ALA A 358 -7.47 13.64 2.76
C ALA A 358 -7.51 12.72 1.53
N ALA A 359 -6.53 12.93 0.63
CA ALA A 359 -6.17 11.99 -0.42
C ALA A 359 -5.31 10.84 0.14
N SER A 360 -4.47 11.08 1.15
CA SER A 360 -3.55 10.08 1.73
C SER A 360 -3.90 9.65 3.15
N ASP A 361 -3.20 8.62 3.60
CA ASP A 361 -3.08 8.30 5.01
C ASP A 361 -2.21 9.38 5.71
N PRO A 362 -2.50 9.71 6.99
CA PRO A 362 -1.76 10.75 7.71
C PRO A 362 -0.39 10.24 8.18
N ILE A 363 0.50 11.17 8.53
CA ILE A 363 1.70 10.90 9.33
C ILE A 363 1.62 11.69 10.63
N VAL A 364 2.25 11.19 11.69
CA VAL A 364 2.32 11.86 12.99
C VAL A 364 3.77 12.14 13.35
N GLN A 365 4.08 13.38 13.68
CA GLN A 365 5.39 13.84 14.13
C GLN A 365 5.26 14.55 15.46
N ILE A 366 6.02 14.12 16.45
CA ILE A 366 6.09 14.79 17.76
C ILE A 366 7.29 15.73 17.76
N ASN A 367 7.04 17.01 18.04
CA ASN A 367 8.08 18.02 18.28
C ASN A 367 7.91 18.54 19.72
N HIS A 368 8.87 18.27 20.59
CA HIS A 368 8.75 18.53 22.03
C HIS A 368 7.46 17.96 22.64
N SER A 369 6.51 18.83 23.02
CA SER A 369 5.20 18.47 23.58
C SER A 369 4.05 18.83 22.64
N GLN A 370 4.33 18.93 21.33
CA GLN A 370 3.35 19.24 20.29
C GLN A 370 3.20 18.07 19.32
N THR A 371 1.95 17.65 19.13
CA THR A 371 1.57 16.68 18.10
C THR A 371 1.36 17.41 16.78
N ASN A 372 2.00 16.94 15.72
CA ASN A 372 1.85 17.44 14.37
C ASN A 372 1.38 16.29 13.48
N ILE A 373 0.33 16.54 12.71
CA ILE A 373 -0.29 15.56 11.83
C ILE A 373 -0.22 16.14 10.43
N MET A 374 0.49 15.46 9.54
CA MET A 374 0.61 15.89 8.15
C MET A 374 -0.14 14.94 7.23
N TYR A 375 -0.77 15.49 6.20
CA TYR A 375 -1.49 14.69 5.21
C TYR A 375 -1.57 15.42 3.86
N TRP A 376 -1.80 14.64 2.81
CA TRP A 376 -2.07 15.15 1.47
C TRP A 376 -3.58 15.26 1.25
N GLY A 377 -4.07 16.44 0.88
CA GLY A 377 -5.48 16.74 0.62
C GLY A 377 -5.95 16.40 -0.80
N ASN A 378 -7.27 16.32 -1.00
CA ASN A 378 -7.87 16.03 -2.30
C ASN A 378 -7.69 17.15 -3.32
N ASN A 379 -7.44 18.37 -2.86
CA ASN A 379 -7.01 19.52 -3.66
C ASN A 379 -5.52 19.48 -4.05
N ASN A 380 -4.82 18.37 -3.78
CA ASN A 380 -3.40 18.16 -4.01
C ASN A 380 -2.45 18.99 -3.13
N HIS A 381 -2.90 19.55 -2.01
CA HIS A 381 -2.03 20.30 -1.11
C HIS A 381 -1.55 19.43 0.07
N ASN A 382 -0.38 19.72 0.63
CA ASN A 382 0.04 19.17 1.92
C ASN A 382 -0.46 20.08 3.05
N TYR A 383 -1.01 19.47 4.09
CA TYR A 383 -1.48 20.16 5.27
C TYR A 383 -0.71 19.71 6.51
N ARG A 384 -0.60 20.60 7.50
CA ARG A 384 -0.16 20.30 8.86
C ARG A 384 -1.24 20.72 9.84
N ILE A 385 -1.72 19.78 10.64
CA ILE A 385 -2.58 20.02 11.79
C ILE A 385 -1.75 19.89 13.07
N TRP A 386 -1.89 20.81 14.03
CA TRP A 386 -1.18 20.73 15.31
C TRP A 386 -2.01 21.21 16.48
N LEU A 387 -1.62 20.81 17.69
CA LEU A 387 -2.28 21.20 18.94
C LEU A 387 -1.44 22.23 19.72
N GLU A 388 -2.02 23.39 19.99
CA GLU A 388 -1.46 24.44 20.86
C GLU A 388 -2.59 25.10 21.67
N GLY A 389 -3.07 24.40 22.71
CA GLY A 389 -4.30 24.77 23.43
C GLY A 389 -5.57 24.49 22.62
N THR A 390 -5.60 24.92 21.35
CA THR A 390 -6.60 24.57 20.33
C THR A 390 -5.95 23.86 19.14
N TRP A 391 -6.77 23.23 18.29
CA TRP A 391 -6.29 22.66 17.03
C TRP A 391 -6.12 23.76 15.98
N HIS A 392 -5.01 23.71 15.27
CA HIS A 392 -4.64 24.62 14.19
C HIS A 392 -4.33 23.83 12.92
N ILE A 393 -4.40 24.50 11.77
CA ILE A 393 -4.02 23.95 10.47
C ILE A 393 -3.25 24.98 9.65
N ALA A 394 -2.33 24.51 8.80
CA ALA A 394 -1.64 25.28 7.79
C ALA A 394 -1.69 24.53 6.45
N ASP A 395 -1.91 25.28 5.36
CA ASP A 395 -1.81 24.77 3.99
C ASP A 395 -0.35 24.96 3.52
N LEU A 396 0.48 23.94 3.74
CA LEU A 396 1.91 24.01 3.47
C LEU A 396 2.19 24.28 1.99
N THR A 397 1.41 23.69 1.09
CA THR A 397 1.57 23.87 -0.36
C THR A 397 1.18 25.28 -0.77
N GLY A 398 -0.03 25.72 -0.40
CA GLY A 398 -0.56 27.02 -0.76
C GLY A 398 0.24 28.19 -0.17
N GLU A 399 0.66 28.08 1.08
CA GLU A 399 1.38 29.16 1.77
C GLU A 399 2.86 29.25 1.36
N SER A 400 3.50 28.13 1.01
CA SER A 400 4.90 28.13 0.55
C SER A 400 5.06 28.44 -0.95
N GLY A 401 3.98 28.32 -1.73
CA GLY A 401 4.03 28.40 -3.20
C GLY A 401 4.71 27.18 -3.83
N SER A 402 4.87 26.07 -3.09
CA SER A 402 5.32 24.81 -3.66
C SER A 402 4.28 24.29 -4.67
N PRO A 403 4.69 23.61 -5.76
CA PRO A 403 3.74 22.96 -6.65
C PRO A 403 2.93 21.85 -5.95
N ASP A 404 1.78 21.53 -6.53
CA ASP A 404 0.87 20.48 -6.09
C ASP A 404 1.62 19.21 -5.66
N SER A 405 1.22 18.66 -4.53
CA SER A 405 1.69 17.36 -4.08
C SER A 405 1.10 16.22 -4.91
N ALA A 406 1.91 15.20 -5.12
CA ALA A 406 1.60 14.02 -5.91
C ALA A 406 1.92 12.73 -5.14
N GLY A 407 1.99 12.79 -3.80
CA GLY A 407 2.23 11.60 -2.99
C GLY A 407 2.28 11.92 -1.50
N ASN A 408 2.22 10.86 -0.68
CA ASN A 408 2.18 10.98 0.77
C ASN A 408 3.42 11.72 1.30
N PRO A 409 3.24 12.64 2.27
CA PRO A 409 4.36 13.32 2.88
C PRO A 409 5.13 12.41 3.85
N VAL A 410 6.37 12.79 4.11
CA VAL A 410 7.14 12.42 5.31
C VAL A 410 7.64 13.68 5.99
N SER A 411 8.08 13.56 7.24
CA SER A 411 8.62 14.69 7.99
C SER A 411 9.86 14.35 8.79
N TYR A 412 10.65 15.38 9.07
CA TYR A 412 11.72 15.35 10.05
C TYR A 412 11.84 16.70 10.74
N ILE A 413 12.67 16.74 11.79
CA ILE A 413 12.93 17.92 12.59
C ILE A 413 14.43 18.21 12.57
N THR A 414 14.82 19.45 12.31
CA THR A 414 16.19 19.94 12.49
C THR A 414 16.15 21.34 13.10
N GLY A 415 16.92 21.59 14.17
CA GLY A 415 16.90 22.87 14.86
C GLY A 415 15.50 23.34 15.28
N ASP A 416 14.65 22.43 15.75
CA ASP A 416 13.23 22.64 16.11
C ASP A 416 12.29 23.03 14.97
N ILE A 417 12.80 23.10 13.74
CA ILE A 417 12.04 23.36 12.53
C ILE A 417 11.49 22.04 11.99
N ILE A 418 10.20 22.02 11.69
CA ILE A 418 9.55 20.88 11.05
C ILE A 418 9.65 21.04 9.53
N HIS A 419 10.24 20.03 8.91
CA HIS A 419 10.35 19.89 7.47
C HIS A 419 9.33 18.85 6.98
N THR A 420 8.68 19.13 5.85
CA THR A 420 7.75 18.21 5.19
C THR A 420 8.21 17.96 3.77
N ILE A 421 8.52 16.70 3.46
CA ILE A 421 8.93 16.27 2.12
C ILE A 421 7.79 15.51 1.47
N SER A 422 7.48 15.83 0.22
CA SER A 422 6.58 15.00 -0.60
C SER A 422 7.00 15.01 -2.07
N ARG A 423 6.51 14.03 -2.82
CA ARG A 423 6.51 14.10 -4.29
C ARG A 423 5.61 15.24 -4.73
N THR A 424 6.00 15.96 -5.77
CA THR A 424 5.22 17.09 -6.29
C THR A 424 5.15 17.06 -7.80
N GLY A 425 4.13 17.71 -8.36
CA GLY A 425 3.89 17.83 -9.78
C GLY A 425 3.83 16.48 -10.52
N ARG A 426 4.22 16.52 -11.79
CA ARG A 426 4.30 15.33 -12.68
C ARG A 426 5.73 14.92 -12.99
N ASP A 427 6.71 15.64 -12.44
CA ASP A 427 8.14 15.35 -12.58
C ASP A 427 8.63 14.32 -11.57
N GLY A 428 7.79 13.96 -10.58
CA GLY A 428 8.14 13.01 -9.51
C GLY A 428 9.22 13.54 -8.57
N HIS A 429 9.46 14.85 -8.56
CA HIS A 429 10.49 15.46 -7.74
C HIS A 429 10.06 15.55 -6.27
N LEU A 430 10.99 15.24 -5.37
CA LEU A 430 10.85 15.49 -3.94
C LEU A 430 11.11 16.97 -3.65
N ARG A 431 10.15 17.61 -2.99
CA ARG A 431 10.30 18.98 -2.48
C ARG A 431 10.19 19.00 -0.97
N ASP A 432 11.10 19.71 -0.34
CA ASP A 432 11.11 19.98 1.10
C ASP A 432 10.48 21.35 1.36
N ILE A 433 9.55 21.42 2.30
CA ILE A 433 8.83 22.63 2.72
C ILE A 433 9.01 22.81 4.23
N TRP A 434 9.42 24.01 4.64
CA TRP A 434 9.53 24.37 6.05
C TRP A 434 9.22 25.85 6.30
N PHE A 435 8.90 26.18 7.54
CA PHE A 435 8.66 27.54 7.98
C PHE A 435 9.70 27.91 9.03
N GLU A 436 10.44 28.98 8.77
CA GLU A 436 11.49 29.50 9.66
C GLU A 436 11.53 31.02 9.56
N ASN A 437 11.85 31.72 10.66
CA ASN A 437 12.05 33.17 10.65
C ASN A 437 10.88 33.95 10.01
N ASN A 438 9.66 33.51 10.31
CA ASN A 438 8.40 34.05 9.80
C ASN A 438 8.26 34.00 8.26
N THR A 439 8.95 33.07 7.60
CA THR A 439 8.97 32.93 6.15
C THR A 439 8.84 31.45 5.76
N TRP A 440 8.08 31.16 4.71
CA TRP A 440 8.03 29.84 4.09
C TRP A 440 9.22 29.63 3.16
N HIS A 441 9.79 28.43 3.22
CA HIS A 441 10.87 27.97 2.38
C HIS A 441 10.44 26.71 1.62
N THR A 442 10.92 26.57 0.40
CA THR A 442 10.75 25.36 -0.41
C THR A 442 12.04 25.07 -1.18
N GLN A 443 12.37 23.78 -1.33
CA GLN A 443 13.54 23.35 -2.09
C GLN A 443 13.24 22.10 -2.93
N ASN A 444 13.64 22.12 -4.20
CA ASN A 444 13.58 20.93 -5.06
C ASN A 444 14.82 20.06 -4.85
N ILE A 445 14.69 19.08 -3.95
CA ILE A 445 15.80 18.22 -3.52
C ILE A 445 16.40 17.47 -4.70
N LEU A 446 15.58 16.92 -5.60
CA LEU A 446 16.09 16.06 -6.68
C LEU A 446 16.77 16.86 -7.79
N THR A 447 16.20 18.01 -8.19
CA THR A 447 16.81 18.87 -9.21
C THR A 447 18.17 19.39 -8.74
N ASP A 448 18.26 19.78 -7.48
CA ASP A 448 19.47 20.38 -6.90
C ASP A 448 20.52 19.32 -6.51
N SER A 449 20.09 18.07 -6.31
CA SER A 449 20.99 16.97 -5.95
C SER A 449 22.02 16.64 -7.03
N ARG A 450 23.19 16.14 -6.62
CA ARG A 450 24.24 15.69 -7.54
C ARG A 450 24.83 14.37 -7.07
N ASN A 451 24.86 13.40 -7.98
CA ASN A 451 25.60 12.17 -7.76
C ASN A 451 27.11 12.35 -8.06
N GLN A 452 27.89 11.30 -7.82
CA GLN A 452 29.35 11.29 -8.08
C GLN A 452 29.76 11.62 -9.52
N ASN A 453 28.83 11.48 -10.49
CA ASN A 453 29.04 11.80 -11.89
C ASN A 453 28.53 13.19 -12.28
N GLY A 454 28.01 13.97 -11.33
CA GLY A 454 27.46 15.30 -11.57
C GLY A 454 26.02 15.32 -12.13
N ASN A 455 25.35 14.16 -12.19
CA ASN A 455 23.97 14.08 -12.65
C ASN A 455 22.99 14.24 -11.47
N SER A 456 21.83 14.83 -11.73
CA SER A 456 20.71 14.84 -10.79
C SER A 456 20.18 13.44 -10.50
N ALA A 457 19.67 13.23 -9.30
CA ALA A 457 19.04 11.97 -8.92
C ALA A 457 17.71 11.76 -9.69
N PRO A 458 17.33 10.51 -9.99
CA PRO A 458 16.12 10.21 -10.75
C PRO A 458 14.84 10.52 -9.97
N PRO A 459 13.69 10.70 -10.65
CA PRO A 459 12.41 10.93 -10.02
C PRO A 459 12.04 9.87 -8.97
N ALA A 460 11.38 10.31 -7.90
CA ALA A 460 10.91 9.46 -6.84
C ALA A 460 9.56 8.81 -7.16
N THR A 461 9.29 7.70 -6.51
CA THR A 461 8.04 6.93 -6.50
C THR A 461 7.76 6.50 -5.06
N TYR A 462 6.49 6.22 -4.75
CA TYR A 462 6.05 5.85 -3.40
C TYR A 462 6.44 6.87 -2.31
N THR A 463 6.23 6.49 -1.05
CA THR A 463 6.56 7.34 0.10
C THR A 463 8.05 7.19 0.43
N PRO A 464 8.83 8.28 0.56
CA PRO A 464 10.22 8.20 0.98
C PRO A 464 10.34 7.79 2.46
N ALA A 465 11.57 7.56 2.92
CA ALA A 465 11.93 7.30 4.31
C ALA A 465 13.04 8.28 4.74
N ILE A 466 13.17 8.46 6.05
CA ILE A 466 14.15 9.39 6.62
C ILE A 466 14.91 8.70 7.76
N TYR A 467 16.22 8.93 7.83
CA TYR A 467 17.00 8.64 9.02
C TYR A 467 18.01 9.76 9.31
N GLN A 468 18.45 9.85 10.55
CA GLN A 468 19.47 10.80 10.98
C GLN A 468 20.70 10.07 11.53
N PRO A 469 21.85 10.12 10.84
CA PRO A 469 23.09 9.60 11.39
C PRO A 469 23.57 10.44 12.58
N TYR A 470 24.41 9.82 13.40
CA TYR A 470 25.14 10.51 14.46
C TYR A 470 26.46 9.78 14.75
N HIS A 471 27.43 10.52 15.28
CA HIS A 471 28.65 9.94 15.83
C HIS A 471 28.91 10.45 17.25
N ILE A 472 29.75 9.72 17.98
CA ILE A 472 30.22 10.13 19.32
C ILE A 472 31.58 10.79 19.14
N SER A 473 31.69 12.04 19.59
CA SER A 473 32.94 12.80 19.56
C SER A 473 34.00 12.18 20.47
N THR A 474 35.25 12.63 20.34
CA THR A 474 36.34 12.29 21.26
C THR A 474 36.09 12.76 22.70
N THR A 475 35.11 13.66 22.91
CA THR A 475 34.66 14.16 24.22
C THR A 475 33.36 13.49 24.70
N TYR A 476 32.98 12.36 24.11
CA TYR A 476 31.76 11.61 24.43
C TYR A 476 30.45 12.38 24.21
N GLN A 477 30.46 13.36 23.31
CA GLN A 477 29.26 14.09 22.92
C GLN A 477 28.65 13.46 21.67
N ARG A 478 27.33 13.27 21.66
CA ARG A 478 26.61 12.86 20.47
C ARG A 478 26.51 14.05 19.51
N ILE A 479 27.06 13.90 18.32
CA ILE A 479 26.99 14.88 17.24
C ILE A 479 26.07 14.30 16.16
N THR A 480 24.95 14.96 15.93
CA THR A 480 24.02 14.63 14.84
C THR A 480 24.61 15.06 13.51
N GLU A 481 24.44 14.22 12.51
CA GLU A 481 24.80 14.50 11.13
C GLU A 481 23.58 14.97 10.33
N PRO A 482 23.79 15.49 9.10
CA PRO A 482 22.69 15.90 8.23
C PRO A 482 21.67 14.78 8.02
N ILE A 483 20.42 15.16 7.81
CA ILE A 483 19.34 14.22 7.51
C ILE A 483 19.65 13.45 6.23
N ARG A 484 19.25 12.17 6.18
CA ARG A 484 19.28 11.34 4.98
C ARG A 484 17.87 11.04 4.52
N ILE A 485 17.59 11.34 3.25
CA ILE A 485 16.32 11.09 2.58
C ILE A 485 16.51 9.89 1.68
N VAL A 486 15.82 8.79 1.98
CA VAL A 486 15.87 7.55 1.22
C VAL A 486 14.58 7.42 0.43
N TYR A 487 14.66 7.06 -0.85
CA TYR A 487 13.47 6.92 -1.67
C TYR A 487 13.63 5.85 -2.74
N ARG A 488 12.50 5.33 -3.21
CA ARG A 488 12.43 4.46 -4.38
C ARG A 488 12.34 5.32 -5.63
N ALA A 489 13.26 5.16 -6.56
CA ALA A 489 13.23 5.81 -7.87
C ALA A 489 12.35 5.05 -8.88
N VAL A 490 12.09 5.67 -10.03
CA VAL A 490 11.56 4.98 -11.23
C VAL A 490 12.38 3.71 -11.50
N ARG A 491 11.72 2.60 -11.86
CA ARG A 491 12.29 1.24 -11.94
C ARG A 491 12.79 0.62 -10.63
N GLY A 492 12.44 1.22 -9.49
CA GLY A 492 12.58 0.58 -8.18
C GLY A 492 13.95 0.58 -7.54
N GLN A 493 14.94 1.30 -8.09
CA GLN A 493 16.21 1.49 -7.41
C GLN A 493 16.05 2.34 -6.15
N ILE A 494 16.82 2.04 -5.11
CA ILE A 494 16.85 2.82 -3.87
C ILE A 494 17.94 3.87 -3.95
N TRP A 495 17.56 5.12 -3.69
CA TRP A 495 18.46 6.27 -3.68
C TRP A 495 18.45 6.96 -2.32
N GLU A 496 19.58 7.57 -1.97
CA GLU A 496 19.75 8.41 -0.79
C GLU A 496 20.22 9.80 -1.19
N ILE A 497 19.63 10.83 -0.57
CA ILE A 497 20.11 12.21 -0.60
C ILE A 497 20.53 12.65 0.79
N GLU A 498 21.76 13.17 0.92
CA GLU A 498 22.17 13.92 2.11
C GLU A 498 21.60 15.34 2.05
N ARG A 499 20.81 15.72 3.06
CA ARG A 499 19.95 16.92 2.98
C ARG A 499 20.71 18.23 2.77
N ASP A 500 21.85 18.41 3.44
CA ASP A 500 22.53 19.72 3.50
C ASP A 500 23.43 19.94 2.28
N THR A 501 24.14 18.89 1.85
CA THR A 501 25.04 18.95 0.68
C THR A 501 24.36 18.57 -0.62
N LEU A 502 23.18 17.94 -0.54
CA LEU A 502 22.41 17.39 -1.66
C LEU A 502 23.21 16.34 -2.46
N ALA A 503 24.18 15.69 -1.81
CA ALA A 503 24.90 14.57 -2.38
C ALA A 503 23.93 13.39 -2.58
N ALA A 504 23.85 12.87 -3.81
CA ALA A 504 22.99 11.76 -4.18
C ALA A 504 23.78 10.46 -4.35
N THR A 505 23.27 9.37 -3.80
CA THR A 505 23.86 8.03 -3.96
C THR A 505 22.80 7.02 -4.40
N ASN A 506 23.07 6.29 -5.48
CA ASN A 506 22.30 5.09 -5.83
C ASN A 506 22.71 3.95 -4.89
N LEU A 507 21.90 3.67 -3.88
CA LEU A 507 22.20 2.65 -2.88
C LEU A 507 22.09 1.24 -3.46
N SER A 508 21.19 1.02 -4.42
CA SER A 508 21.05 -0.27 -5.10
C SER A 508 22.34 -0.65 -5.82
N ASP A 509 22.92 0.28 -6.59
CA ASP A 509 24.18 0.07 -7.29
C ASP A 509 25.37 -0.01 -6.31
N ALA A 510 25.42 0.89 -5.32
CA ALA A 510 26.48 0.92 -4.32
C ALA A 510 26.55 -0.36 -3.47
N SER A 511 25.45 -1.12 -3.41
CA SER A 511 25.32 -2.37 -2.67
C SER A 511 25.54 -3.62 -3.54
N SER A 512 26.21 -3.49 -4.69
CA SER A 512 26.45 -4.58 -5.66
C SER A 512 25.21 -5.03 -6.44
N GLY A 513 24.31 -4.11 -6.79
CA GLY A 513 23.14 -4.41 -7.63
C GLY A 513 22.01 -5.07 -6.87
N ALA A 514 21.57 -4.43 -5.78
CA ALA A 514 20.45 -4.93 -4.99
C ALA A 514 19.14 -4.98 -5.82
N PRO A 515 18.24 -5.94 -5.57
CA PRO A 515 16.97 -6.07 -6.29
C PRO A 515 16.11 -4.80 -6.25
N ALA A 516 15.24 -4.64 -7.25
CA ALA A 516 14.30 -3.53 -7.29
C ALA A 516 13.29 -3.62 -6.14
N ALA A 517 13.02 -2.48 -5.49
CA ALA A 517 11.94 -2.37 -4.54
C ALA A 517 10.59 -2.38 -5.25
N ALA A 518 9.57 -2.97 -4.61
CA ALA A 518 8.19 -2.96 -5.10
C ALA A 518 7.35 -1.82 -4.50
N GLY A 519 7.74 -1.29 -3.34
CA GLY A 519 6.99 -0.26 -2.61
C GLY A 519 7.88 0.70 -1.82
N SER A 520 7.31 1.31 -0.78
CA SER A 520 7.97 2.30 0.06
C SER A 520 9.10 1.64 0.88
N PRO A 521 10.32 2.23 0.92
CA PRO A 521 11.34 1.79 1.87
C PRO A 521 11.02 2.28 3.29
N ASP A 522 11.72 1.73 4.28
CA ASP A 522 11.88 2.32 5.62
C ASP A 522 13.37 2.37 5.97
N ALA A 523 13.77 3.27 6.86
CA ALA A 523 15.19 3.50 7.14
C ALA A 523 15.44 3.83 8.61
N TYR A 524 16.58 3.37 9.13
CA TYR A 524 16.99 3.62 10.50
C TYR A 524 18.51 3.67 10.63
N PHE A 525 18.98 4.29 11.72
CA PHE A 525 20.39 4.36 12.06
C PHE A 525 20.61 3.75 13.44
N LEU A 526 21.44 2.71 13.50
CA LEU A 526 21.67 1.95 14.72
C LEU A 526 23.14 1.58 14.84
N ASN A 527 23.72 1.81 16.03
CA ASN A 527 25.11 1.45 16.34
C ASN A 527 26.15 1.96 15.32
N GLY A 528 25.93 3.17 14.79
CA GLY A 528 26.84 3.79 13.82
C GLY A 528 26.63 3.32 12.37
N ILE A 529 25.60 2.51 12.11
CA ILE A 529 25.34 1.90 10.81
C ILE A 529 23.97 2.39 10.30
N PRO A 530 23.89 2.93 9.07
CA PRO A 530 22.61 3.14 8.41
C PRO A 530 22.08 1.82 7.84
N HIS A 531 20.77 1.65 7.93
CA HIS A 531 20.03 0.48 7.48
C HIS A 531 18.80 0.94 6.71
N ILE A 532 18.63 0.46 5.48
CA ILE A 532 17.47 0.71 4.64
C ILE A 532 16.83 -0.63 4.34
N ILE A 533 15.53 -0.75 4.62
CA ILE A 533 14.76 -1.96 4.35
C ILE A 533 13.69 -1.69 3.30
N TYR A 534 13.42 -2.67 2.46
CA TYR A 534 12.35 -2.61 1.47
C TYR A 534 11.90 -4.00 1.07
N ARG A 535 10.72 -4.07 0.46
CA ARG A 535 10.13 -5.30 -0.08
C ARG A 535 10.32 -5.36 -1.58
N ASP A 536 10.65 -6.54 -2.12
CA ASP A 536 10.65 -6.78 -3.56
C ASP A 536 9.27 -7.23 -4.08
N SER A 537 9.15 -7.51 -5.39
CA SER A 537 7.87 -7.91 -6.00
C SER A 537 7.36 -9.28 -5.54
N GLU A 538 8.24 -10.14 -5.01
CA GLU A 538 7.92 -11.46 -4.48
C GLU A 538 7.58 -11.42 -2.98
N GLY A 539 7.74 -10.27 -2.33
CA GLY A 539 7.48 -10.10 -0.90
C GLY A 539 8.70 -10.38 -0.01
N ARG A 540 9.89 -10.62 -0.57
CA ARG A 540 11.11 -10.75 0.22
C ARG A 540 11.53 -9.38 0.75
N ILE A 541 12.02 -9.34 1.98
CA ILE A 541 12.54 -8.11 2.58
C ILE A 541 14.06 -8.09 2.46
N HIS A 542 14.56 -7.02 1.86
CA HIS A 542 15.98 -6.76 1.68
C HIS A 542 16.45 -5.64 2.59
N GLU A 543 17.74 -5.65 2.90
CA GLU A 543 18.41 -4.60 3.65
C GLU A 543 19.65 -4.10 2.89
N LEU A 544 19.76 -2.79 2.76
CA LEU A 544 21.00 -2.09 2.40
C LEU A 544 21.59 -1.49 3.67
N TYR A 545 22.86 -1.79 3.96
CA TYR A 545 23.50 -1.33 5.19
C TYR A 545 24.96 -0.98 4.96
N LYS A 546 25.49 -0.05 5.77
CA LYS A 546 26.85 0.48 5.59
C LYS A 546 27.68 0.35 6.88
N PRO A 547 28.22 -0.84 7.19
CA PRO A 547 28.95 -1.08 8.45
C PRO A 547 30.34 -0.43 8.50
N ALA A 548 30.85 0.02 7.36
CA ALA A 548 32.14 0.68 7.21
C ALA A 548 32.05 1.74 6.10
N SER A 549 33.02 1.85 5.21
CA SER A 549 32.97 2.79 4.08
C SER A 549 32.11 2.31 2.90
N THR A 550 31.71 1.04 2.87
CA THR A 550 31.04 0.42 1.70
C THR A 550 29.64 -0.05 2.06
N TRP A 551 28.69 0.25 1.16
CA TRP A 551 27.33 -0.27 1.20
C TRP A 551 27.30 -1.77 0.89
N ARG A 552 26.37 -2.49 1.53
CA ARG A 552 26.18 -3.93 1.39
C ARG A 552 24.70 -4.23 1.30
N HIS A 553 24.37 -5.28 0.57
CA HIS A 553 23.02 -5.82 0.46
C HIS A 553 22.94 -7.20 1.13
N ARG A 554 21.77 -7.50 1.71
CA ARG A 554 21.36 -8.87 2.04
C ARG A 554 19.84 -9.00 2.00
N GLU A 555 19.34 -10.20 1.72
CA GLU A 555 17.97 -10.58 2.05
C GLU A 555 17.87 -10.98 3.53
N LEU A 556 16.83 -10.51 4.24
CA LEU A 556 16.71 -10.74 5.68
C LEU A 556 16.21 -12.15 6.05
N ASN A 557 15.84 -13.00 5.10
CA ASN A 557 15.42 -14.40 5.31
C ASN A 557 14.45 -14.55 6.50
N LEU A 558 13.40 -13.72 6.50
CA LEU A 558 12.38 -13.68 7.55
C LEU A 558 11.48 -14.92 7.49
N SER A 559 10.71 -15.16 8.55
CA SER A 559 9.84 -16.33 8.70
C SER A 559 8.68 -16.39 7.71
N ALA A 560 8.32 -15.26 7.08
CA ALA A 560 7.27 -15.17 6.08
C ALA A 560 7.62 -14.14 5.00
N LEU A 561 7.01 -14.28 3.82
CA LEU A 561 6.97 -13.23 2.82
C LEU A 561 6.09 -12.08 3.30
N ALA A 562 6.44 -10.86 2.93
CA ALA A 562 5.67 -9.67 3.24
C ALA A 562 4.58 -9.42 2.19
N ALA A 563 3.37 -9.19 2.66
CA ALA A 563 2.25 -8.71 1.87
C ALA A 563 2.23 -7.18 1.80
N SER A 564 2.72 -6.49 2.84
CA SER A 564 2.79 -5.02 2.94
C SER A 564 4.24 -4.51 2.96
N ASP A 565 4.43 -3.21 2.72
CA ASP A 565 5.74 -2.58 2.89
C ASP A 565 6.21 -2.66 4.36
N PRO A 566 7.50 -2.95 4.60
CA PRO A 566 8.01 -3.15 5.95
C PRO A 566 8.12 -1.84 6.70
N ARG A 567 7.98 -1.90 8.03
CA ARG A 567 8.28 -0.81 8.96
C ARG A 567 9.30 -1.25 9.98
N VAL A 568 10.08 -0.31 10.52
CA VAL A 568 11.06 -0.61 11.57
C VAL A 568 10.74 0.12 12.87
N CYS A 569 10.72 -0.63 13.97
CA CYS A 569 10.76 -0.04 15.31
C CYS A 569 12.02 -0.47 16.05
N ILE A 570 12.63 0.46 16.79
CA ILE A 570 13.78 0.17 17.66
C ILE A 570 13.29 0.14 19.10
N ILE A 571 13.55 -0.97 19.78
CA ILE A 571 13.22 -1.17 21.20
C ILE A 571 14.51 -1.59 21.90
N GLU A 572 14.95 -0.79 22.88
CA GLU A 572 16.17 -1.08 23.66
C GLU A 572 17.39 -1.44 22.78
N ASN A 573 17.66 -0.61 21.75
CA ASN A 573 18.72 -0.83 20.74
C ASN A 573 18.58 -2.11 19.89
N THR A 574 17.42 -2.76 19.92
CA THR A 574 17.13 -3.92 19.07
C THR A 574 16.15 -3.49 17.97
N PRO A 575 16.50 -3.67 16.69
CA PRO A 575 15.60 -3.38 15.59
C PRO A 575 14.61 -4.53 15.41
N TYR A 576 13.35 -4.17 15.17
CA TYR A 576 12.29 -5.10 14.81
C TYR A 576 11.69 -4.71 13.48
N ILE A 577 11.64 -5.66 12.55
CA ILE A 577 10.95 -5.51 11.28
C ILE A 577 9.49 -5.90 11.47
N LEU A 578 8.60 -5.02 11.05
CA LEU A 578 7.15 -5.15 11.16
C LEU A 578 6.55 -5.22 9.75
N PHE A 579 5.73 -6.22 9.49
CA PHE A 579 4.98 -6.32 8.23
C PHE A 579 3.77 -7.22 8.39
N ILE A 580 2.82 -7.15 7.46
CA ILE A 580 1.70 -8.09 7.35
C ILE A 580 2.12 -9.21 6.39
N GLU A 581 1.96 -10.47 6.78
CA GLU A 581 2.16 -11.62 5.88
C GLU A 581 0.91 -11.92 5.02
N PRO A 582 1.00 -12.74 3.96
CA PRO A 582 -0.16 -13.09 3.12
C PRO A 582 -1.37 -13.64 3.89
N GLY A 583 -1.15 -14.31 5.02
CA GLY A 583 -2.23 -14.81 5.90
C GLY A 583 -2.97 -13.73 6.69
N GLY A 584 -2.47 -12.50 6.69
CA GLY A 584 -3.01 -11.38 7.48
C GLY A 584 -2.39 -11.23 8.86
N GLN A 585 -1.46 -12.11 9.24
CA GLN A 585 -0.78 -11.99 10.52
C GLN A 585 0.25 -10.85 10.49
N ILE A 586 0.44 -10.20 11.64
CA ILE A 586 1.52 -9.24 11.83
C ILE A 586 2.75 -10.00 12.25
N ILE A 587 3.78 -9.91 11.42
CA ILE A 587 5.08 -10.47 11.71
C ILE A 587 5.94 -9.41 12.38
N ARG A 588 6.66 -9.85 13.42
CA ARG A 588 7.60 -9.04 14.19
C ARG A 588 8.86 -9.88 14.39
N GLU A 589 9.92 -9.49 13.71
CA GLU A 589 11.18 -10.23 13.79
C GLU A 589 12.31 -9.29 14.17
N SER A 590 13.18 -9.79 15.05
CA SER A 590 14.35 -9.06 15.49
C SER A 590 15.63 -9.83 15.13
N GLY A 591 16.69 -9.09 14.85
CA GLY A 591 18.00 -9.66 14.55
C GLY A 591 18.73 -10.01 15.83
N ILE A 592 18.83 -11.30 16.17
CA ILE A 592 19.66 -11.76 17.29
C ILE A 592 21.11 -11.88 16.79
N GLY A 593 21.93 -10.86 17.07
CA GLY A 593 23.40 -10.91 17.27
C GLY A 593 24.34 -11.57 16.23
N ASN A 594 23.85 -12.18 15.15
CA ASN A 594 24.62 -12.93 14.14
C ASN A 594 23.97 -12.87 12.75
N GLY A 595 23.12 -11.87 12.49
CA GLY A 595 22.40 -11.73 11.22
C GLY A 595 21.25 -12.73 11.02
N LYS A 596 20.89 -13.51 12.04
CA LYS A 596 19.68 -14.33 12.04
C LYS A 596 18.52 -13.52 12.62
N TRP A 597 17.48 -13.36 11.82
CA TRP A 597 16.20 -12.84 12.27
C TRP A 597 15.39 -13.98 12.86
N ALA A 598 14.77 -13.75 14.01
CA ALA A 598 13.94 -14.72 14.68
C ALA A 598 12.63 -14.07 15.13
N VAL A 599 11.55 -14.85 15.04
CA VAL A 599 10.26 -14.50 15.63
C VAL A 599 10.44 -14.52 17.15
N ILE A 600 10.34 -13.34 17.77
CA ILE A 600 10.45 -13.20 19.24
C ILE A 600 9.09 -13.43 19.91
N SER A 601 7.99 -13.11 19.20
CA SER A 601 6.63 -13.43 19.62
C SER A 601 5.74 -13.55 18.38
N GLY A 602 5.04 -14.67 18.26
CA GLY A 602 4.03 -14.91 17.23
C GLY A 602 2.67 -14.91 17.90
N GLY A 603 2.05 -13.73 18.04
CA GLY A 603 0.61 -13.66 18.27
C GLY A 603 -0.07 -13.58 16.91
N GLN A 604 -1.16 -14.34 16.70
CA GLN A 604 -1.98 -14.13 15.51
C GLN A 604 -2.44 -12.68 15.49
N ALA A 605 -2.21 -11.94 14.39
CA ALA A 605 -3.07 -10.79 14.17
C ALA A 605 -4.48 -11.34 14.01
N LEU A 606 -5.35 -10.94 14.93
CA LEU A 606 -6.76 -11.31 14.91
C LEU A 606 -7.45 -10.30 14.01
N THR A 607 -8.17 -10.76 12.99
CA THR A 607 -9.12 -9.92 12.27
C THR A 607 -10.24 -9.46 13.22
N SER A 608 -10.90 -8.34 12.92
CA SER A 608 -12.08 -7.86 13.66
C SER A 608 -13.12 -8.98 13.85
N SER A 609 -13.32 -9.78 12.80
CA SER A 609 -14.23 -10.94 12.79
C SER A 609 -13.80 -12.06 13.76
N GLN A 610 -12.50 -12.23 14.00
CA GLN A 610 -11.98 -13.19 14.98
C GLN A 610 -12.06 -12.67 16.42
N LEU A 611 -12.03 -11.34 16.62
CA LEU A 611 -12.19 -10.71 17.94
C LEU A 611 -13.65 -10.75 18.43
N THR A 612 -14.62 -10.60 17.53
CA THR A 612 -16.04 -10.71 17.86
C THR A 612 -16.49 -12.13 18.23
N ALA A 613 -15.76 -13.17 17.80
CA ALA A 613 -16.06 -14.57 18.13
C ALA A 613 -15.61 -15.00 19.55
N ASN A 614 -14.78 -14.20 20.23
CA ASN A 614 -14.23 -14.51 21.56
C ASN A 614 -14.90 -13.75 22.72
N ILE A 615 -16.09 -13.18 22.49
CA ILE A 615 -16.90 -12.55 23.54
C ILE A 615 -18.35 -13.03 23.43
N ILE A 616 -18.61 -14.28 23.86
CA ILE A 616 -19.88 -14.73 24.46
C ILE A 616 -19.55 -15.59 25.68
#